data_AF-A0A7V4HEP5-F1
#
_entry.id   AF-A0A7V4HEP5-F1
#
_cell.length_a   1.000
_cell.length_b   1.000
_cell.length_c   1.000
_cell.angle_alpha   90.00
_cell.angle_beta   90.00
_cell.angle_gamma   90.00
#
_symmetry.space_group_name_H-M   'P 1'
#
loop_
_entity.id
_entity.type
_entity.pdbx_description
1 polymer ?
#
loop_
_entity_poly.entity_id
_entity_poly.type
_entity_poly.pdbx_seq_one_letter_code
_entity_poly.pdbx_strand_id
1 'polypeptide(L)'
;MSRIADVVKLRTGYANFVELKSAFEDSQENTDRMAMYRPTKAHRAAFERICRGLYQPSDKKFYLLSGSYGTGKSHLCLMTANFLSRSSGDPAIAGFYQNYARLDPEKARLLKNIRQDGQYLVAICDYYSGRNFEDVVMKAVFKACEDRGLDTGVQTEFDEAERQLAQWQQQGDKGGFRDFYQDFARALEGVAPGLTVEQLRAGLRDYDSAALANFHAAFQASMGGVPFQARAGNLIPILQKLVRSQAFRERFKGLAIFFDEFGFTLEKAAYTKDVLQGFLETICQKEPNVLFVGCIHKDFKSYADRLSKDDAAVMDARKTQVDLLNEGIEEIIGAIVETDKQCPAWRDEIAPKTGVFDQLVPVCKALDLFPWIEDVNRIRQQVLEDIYGVHPMALSCLLRLSSEIGSDARSAFTFFSGDVGREKGSYVDFIESAAITLPGGKLNLYTRWISWSRSSAASCRSGTRTCASGSGSSLAVTTPASMPCERRLKASWWDSWRMSASGFSGPS
;
A
#
# COMPACT_ATOMS: atom_id res chain seq x y z
N MET A 1 30.20 4.74 -31.24
CA MET A 1 30.03 3.72 -30.18
C MET A 1 28.65 3.92 -29.62
N SER A 2 27.85 2.86 -29.58
CA SER A 2 26.51 2.92 -29.00
C SER A 2 26.61 3.16 -27.49
N ARG A 3 25.65 3.89 -26.95
CA ARG A 3 25.54 4.17 -25.51
C ARG A 3 24.59 3.19 -24.86
N ILE A 4 24.71 3.02 -23.55
CA ILE A 4 23.79 2.16 -22.79
C ILE A 4 22.35 2.67 -22.91
N ALA A 5 22.15 3.99 -22.99
CA ALA A 5 20.85 4.63 -23.25
C ALA A 5 20.18 4.22 -24.58
N ASP A 6 20.94 3.73 -25.57
CA ASP A 6 20.37 3.25 -26.85
C ASP A 6 19.66 1.91 -26.70
N VAL A 7 19.87 1.25 -25.56
CA VAL A 7 19.40 -0.11 -25.27
C VAL A 7 18.51 -0.16 -24.03
N VAL A 8 18.81 0.67 -23.04
CA VAL A 8 18.09 0.72 -21.76
C VAL A 8 17.24 1.98 -21.72
N LYS A 9 15.93 1.80 -21.52
CA LYS A 9 14.97 2.89 -21.32
C LYS A 9 14.46 2.87 -19.90
N LEU A 10 14.46 4.03 -19.25
CA LEU A 10 13.94 4.18 -17.89
C LEU A 10 12.45 4.57 -17.93
N ARG A 11 11.61 3.81 -17.23
CA ARG A 11 10.18 4.09 -17.05
C ARG A 11 9.97 4.77 -15.69
N THR A 12 9.59 6.04 -15.70
CA THR A 12 9.38 6.84 -14.48
C THR A 12 7.97 6.73 -13.89
N GLY A 13 7.01 6.14 -14.60
CA GLY A 13 5.59 6.13 -14.16
C GLY A 13 5.28 5.28 -12.92
N TYR A 14 6.19 4.43 -12.46
CA TYR A 14 6.04 3.71 -11.19
C TYR A 14 6.43 4.54 -9.95
N ALA A 15 7.07 5.71 -10.14
CA ALA A 15 7.80 6.42 -9.09
C ALA A 15 6.92 7.16 -8.08
N ASN A 16 5.70 7.49 -8.49
CA ASN A 16 4.84 8.35 -7.70
C ASN A 16 4.05 7.50 -6.72
N PHE A 17 4.10 7.92 -5.44
CA PHE A 17 3.19 7.50 -4.38
C PHE A 17 1.77 7.34 -4.95
N VAL A 18 1.15 6.20 -4.68
CA VAL A 18 -0.22 5.93 -5.12
C VAL A 18 -1.15 6.31 -3.99
N GLU A 19 -1.77 7.47 -4.09
CA GLU A 19 -2.94 7.75 -3.27
C GLU A 19 -4.12 7.00 -3.90
N LEU A 20 -4.55 5.91 -3.26
CA LEU A 20 -5.48 4.93 -3.85
C LEU A 20 -6.76 5.57 -4.39
N LYS A 21 -7.36 6.49 -3.65
CA LYS A 21 -8.63 7.14 -4.00
C LYS A 21 -8.46 8.08 -5.20
N SER A 22 -7.55 9.04 -5.10
CA SER A 22 -7.23 9.97 -6.20
C SER A 22 -6.84 9.24 -7.48
N ALA A 23 -5.94 8.25 -7.37
CA ALA A 23 -5.46 7.49 -8.52
C ALA A 23 -6.52 6.57 -9.15
N PHE A 24 -7.57 6.22 -8.42
CA PHE A 24 -8.70 5.45 -8.97
C PHE A 24 -9.73 6.36 -9.65
N GLU A 25 -10.01 7.53 -9.06
CA GLU A 25 -10.97 8.53 -9.56
C GLU A 25 -10.43 9.27 -10.80
N ASP A 26 -9.12 9.53 -10.90
CA ASP A 26 -8.51 10.15 -12.08
C ASP A 26 -8.34 9.15 -13.23
N SER A 27 -9.13 9.32 -14.30
CA SER A 27 -9.16 8.38 -15.43
C SER A 27 -7.83 8.26 -16.18
N GLN A 28 -7.04 9.34 -16.26
CA GLN A 28 -5.78 9.34 -17.01
C GLN A 28 -4.70 8.65 -16.19
N GLU A 29 -4.53 9.06 -14.94
CA GLU A 29 -3.58 8.44 -14.01
C GLU A 29 -3.86 6.94 -13.84
N ASN A 30 -5.13 6.56 -13.69
CA ASN A 30 -5.55 5.18 -13.53
C ASN A 30 -5.14 4.32 -14.75
N THR A 31 -5.42 4.82 -15.96
CA THR A 31 -5.10 4.10 -17.21
C THR A 31 -3.60 3.93 -17.38
N ASP A 32 -2.83 4.99 -17.13
CA ASP A 32 -1.37 4.96 -17.25
C ASP A 32 -0.75 3.99 -16.23
N ARG A 33 -1.22 4.00 -14.99
CA ARG A 33 -0.75 3.06 -13.94
C ARG A 33 -1.10 1.62 -14.26
N MET A 34 -2.30 1.34 -14.77
CA MET A 34 -2.69 -0.02 -15.22
C MET A 34 -1.81 -0.52 -16.36
N ALA A 35 -1.50 0.34 -17.36
CA ALA A 35 -0.67 -0.03 -18.50
C ALA A 35 0.77 -0.31 -18.10
N MET A 36 1.27 0.39 -17.09
CA MET A 36 2.64 0.22 -16.59
C MET A 36 2.77 -0.87 -15.52
N TYR A 37 1.67 -1.33 -14.91
CA TYR A 37 1.69 -2.31 -13.82
C TYR A 37 2.37 -3.62 -14.21
N ARG A 38 3.45 -3.97 -13.50
CA ARG A 38 4.11 -5.26 -13.55
C ARG A 38 4.09 -5.89 -12.15
N PRO A 39 3.23 -6.88 -11.89
CA PRO A 39 3.10 -7.45 -10.57
C PRO A 39 4.33 -8.30 -10.23
N THR A 40 4.93 -8.06 -9.06
CA THR A 40 5.96 -8.94 -8.49
C THR A 40 5.39 -10.33 -8.17
N LYS A 41 6.25 -11.32 -7.95
CA LYS A 41 5.85 -12.63 -7.41
C LYS A 41 4.94 -12.50 -6.17
N ALA A 42 5.30 -11.63 -5.21
CA ALA A 42 4.49 -11.38 -4.02
C ALA A 42 3.14 -10.74 -4.36
N HIS A 43 3.11 -9.75 -5.25
CA HIS A 43 1.86 -9.14 -5.73
C HIS A 43 0.96 -10.16 -6.43
N ARG A 44 1.51 -11.04 -7.26
CA ARG A 44 0.73 -12.09 -7.95
C ARG A 44 0.13 -13.06 -6.95
N ALA A 45 0.92 -13.56 -6.01
CA ALA A 45 0.43 -14.45 -4.96
C ALA A 45 -0.67 -13.79 -4.12
N ALA A 46 -0.49 -12.53 -3.74
CA ALA A 46 -1.47 -11.76 -2.99
C ALA A 46 -2.76 -11.51 -3.79
N PHE A 47 -2.62 -11.08 -5.04
CA PHE A 47 -3.74 -10.84 -5.96
C PHE A 47 -4.56 -12.11 -6.19
N GLU A 48 -3.88 -13.23 -6.47
CA GLU A 48 -4.53 -14.54 -6.65
C GLU A 48 -5.24 -15.00 -5.38
N ARG A 49 -4.64 -14.78 -4.20
CA ARG A 49 -5.24 -15.10 -2.92
C ARG A 49 -6.53 -14.32 -2.67
N ILE A 50 -6.58 -13.05 -3.07
CA ILE A 50 -7.79 -12.22 -3.02
C ILE A 50 -8.82 -12.72 -4.05
N CYS A 51 -8.39 -12.98 -5.29
CA CYS A 51 -9.26 -13.46 -6.36
C CYS A 51 -9.91 -14.81 -6.05
N ARG A 52 -9.26 -15.65 -5.23
CA ARG A 52 -9.83 -16.90 -4.72
C ARG A 52 -11.17 -16.69 -4.01
N GLY A 53 -11.33 -15.58 -3.30
CA GLY A 53 -12.59 -15.22 -2.64
C GLY A 53 -13.75 -14.96 -3.59
N LEU A 54 -13.49 -14.71 -4.88
CA LEU A 54 -14.53 -14.46 -5.88
C LEU A 54 -15.24 -15.73 -6.33
N TYR A 55 -14.55 -16.87 -6.34
CA TYR A 55 -15.09 -18.15 -6.81
C TYR A 55 -15.18 -19.22 -5.71
N GLN A 56 -14.63 -18.98 -4.51
CA GLN A 56 -14.80 -19.85 -3.35
C GLN A 56 -15.72 -19.19 -2.30
N PRO A 57 -16.99 -19.63 -2.18
CA PRO A 57 -17.95 -19.03 -1.26
C PRO A 57 -17.55 -19.14 0.21
N SER A 58 -16.87 -20.23 0.59
CA SER A 58 -16.45 -20.51 1.98
C SER A 58 -15.19 -19.77 2.41
N ASP A 59 -14.60 -18.95 1.55
CA ASP A 59 -13.36 -18.25 1.85
C ASP A 59 -13.60 -17.09 2.84
N LYS A 60 -12.58 -16.75 3.62
CA LYS A 60 -12.61 -15.62 4.55
C LYS A 60 -12.26 -14.35 3.77
N LYS A 61 -13.28 -13.60 3.35
CA LYS A 61 -13.15 -12.46 2.43
C LYS A 61 -12.71 -11.15 3.09
N PHE A 62 -12.18 -11.25 4.30
CA PHE A 62 -11.52 -10.17 5.01
C PHE A 62 -10.01 -10.34 4.85
N TYR A 63 -9.42 -9.64 3.88
CA TYR A 63 -7.99 -9.73 3.57
C TYR A 63 -7.24 -8.58 4.23
N LEU A 64 -6.15 -8.89 4.93
CA LEU A 64 -5.19 -7.90 5.43
C LEU A 64 -3.88 -8.04 4.66
N LEU A 65 -3.55 -7.01 3.89
CA LEU A 65 -2.27 -6.88 3.20
C LEU A 65 -1.24 -6.29 4.17
N SER A 66 -0.30 -7.12 4.61
CA SER A 66 0.80 -6.74 5.51
C SER A 66 2.08 -6.57 4.73
N GLY A 67 2.81 -5.49 4.99
CA GLY A 67 4.14 -5.28 4.41
C GLY A 67 4.66 -3.90 4.78
N SER A 68 5.96 -3.69 4.71
CA SER A 68 6.57 -2.39 5.01
C SER A 68 6.16 -1.30 4.03
N TYR A 69 6.57 -0.05 4.30
CA TYR A 69 6.33 1.05 3.37
C TYR A 69 7.11 0.83 2.06
N GLY A 70 6.44 1.07 0.93
CA GLY A 70 7.06 0.92 -0.40
C GLY A 70 6.91 -0.47 -1.03
N THR A 71 6.33 -1.46 -0.35
CA THR A 71 6.06 -2.80 -0.93
C THR A 71 4.93 -2.84 -1.95
N GLY A 72 4.34 -1.69 -2.32
CA GLY A 72 3.33 -1.62 -3.38
C GLY A 72 1.91 -2.00 -2.97
N LYS A 73 1.58 -2.04 -1.66
CA LYS A 73 0.23 -2.37 -1.15
C LYS A 73 -0.89 -1.56 -1.80
N SER A 74 -0.78 -0.23 -1.78
CA SER A 74 -1.75 0.68 -2.39
C SER A 74 -1.85 0.47 -3.90
N HIS A 75 -0.75 0.16 -4.56
CA HIS A 75 -0.73 -0.16 -5.99
C HIS A 75 -1.44 -1.48 -6.29
N LEU A 76 -1.24 -2.52 -5.47
CA LEU A 76 -1.98 -3.78 -5.57
C LEU A 76 -3.49 -3.56 -5.32
N CYS A 77 -3.86 -2.76 -4.34
CA CYS A 77 -5.26 -2.36 -4.11
C CYS A 77 -5.85 -1.65 -5.32
N LEU A 78 -5.13 -0.70 -5.93
CA LEU A 78 -5.58 0.02 -7.13
C LEU A 78 -5.83 -0.94 -8.30
N MET A 79 -4.92 -1.89 -8.52
CA MET A 79 -5.08 -2.88 -9.60
C MET A 79 -6.24 -3.84 -9.31
N THR A 80 -6.42 -4.24 -8.05
CA THR A 80 -7.53 -5.10 -7.64
C THR A 80 -8.87 -4.37 -7.77
N ALA A 81 -8.94 -3.09 -7.40
CA ALA A 81 -10.09 -2.23 -7.60
C ALA A 81 -10.46 -2.12 -9.09
N ASN A 82 -9.49 -1.91 -9.98
CA ASN A 82 -9.73 -1.87 -11.42
C ASN A 82 -10.20 -3.22 -11.98
N PHE A 83 -9.58 -4.32 -11.56
CA PHE A 83 -9.98 -5.68 -11.93
C PHE A 83 -11.42 -6.02 -11.53
N LEU A 84 -11.87 -5.53 -10.38
CA LEU A 84 -13.21 -5.76 -9.85
C LEU A 84 -14.26 -4.81 -10.44
N SER A 85 -13.90 -3.57 -10.72
CA SER A 85 -14.83 -2.57 -11.26
C SER A 85 -15.12 -2.70 -12.75
N ARG A 86 -14.27 -3.42 -13.49
CA ARG A 86 -14.35 -3.55 -14.96
C ARG A 86 -14.52 -5.00 -15.40
N SER A 87 -15.13 -5.20 -16.56
CA SER A 87 -15.13 -6.49 -17.25
C SER A 87 -13.78 -6.74 -17.93
N SER A 88 -13.39 -8.00 -18.11
CA SER A 88 -12.13 -8.36 -18.77
C SER A 88 -12.03 -7.96 -20.24
N GLY A 89 -13.16 -7.64 -20.88
CA GLY A 89 -13.24 -7.08 -22.23
C GLY A 89 -13.08 -5.56 -22.33
N ASP A 90 -12.99 -4.83 -21.21
CA ASP A 90 -12.79 -3.37 -21.23
C ASP A 90 -11.39 -3.04 -21.80
N PRO A 91 -11.27 -2.20 -22.86
CA PRO A 91 -9.98 -1.80 -23.42
C PRO A 91 -9.01 -1.19 -22.38
N ALA A 92 -9.52 -0.50 -21.36
CA ALA A 92 -8.70 0.17 -20.35
C ALA A 92 -7.92 -0.82 -19.47
N ILE A 93 -8.44 -2.03 -19.24
CA ILE A 93 -7.77 -3.07 -18.44
C ILE A 93 -6.90 -4.01 -19.31
N ALA A 94 -6.90 -3.83 -20.63
CA ALA A 94 -6.16 -4.72 -21.53
C ALA A 94 -4.66 -4.76 -21.21
N GLY A 95 -4.06 -3.61 -20.86
CA GLY A 95 -2.65 -3.50 -20.47
C GLY A 95 -2.29 -4.37 -19.26
N PHE A 96 -3.13 -4.36 -18.23
CA PHE A 96 -2.97 -5.20 -17.04
C PHE A 96 -2.91 -6.68 -17.41
N TYR A 97 -3.87 -7.16 -18.21
CA TYR A 97 -3.89 -8.57 -18.62
C TYR A 97 -2.74 -8.95 -19.54
N GLN A 98 -2.30 -8.05 -20.42
CA GLN A 98 -1.14 -8.30 -21.29
C GLN A 98 0.14 -8.46 -20.45
N ASN A 99 0.36 -7.58 -19.47
CA ASN A 99 1.50 -7.66 -18.56
C ASN A 99 1.44 -8.94 -17.71
N TYR A 100 0.26 -9.30 -17.20
CA TYR A 100 0.08 -10.52 -16.43
C TYR A 100 0.34 -11.77 -17.28
N ALA A 101 -0.16 -11.81 -18.52
CA ALA A 101 0.01 -12.95 -19.43
C ALA A 101 1.47 -13.17 -19.86
N ARG A 102 2.32 -12.13 -19.88
CA ARG A 102 3.76 -12.28 -20.12
C ARG A 102 4.46 -13.05 -19.00
N LEU A 103 3.94 -12.98 -17.78
CA LEU A 103 4.51 -13.66 -16.61
C LEU A 103 3.87 -15.02 -16.36
N ASP A 104 2.54 -15.12 -16.52
CA ASP A 104 1.76 -16.34 -16.33
C ASP A 104 0.53 -16.37 -17.27
N PRO A 105 0.66 -16.99 -18.47
CA PRO A 105 -0.42 -17.05 -19.45
C PRO A 105 -1.65 -17.82 -18.97
N GLU A 106 -1.47 -18.89 -18.20
CA GLU A 106 -2.55 -19.77 -17.73
C GLU A 106 -3.40 -19.03 -16.69
N LYS A 107 -2.77 -18.39 -15.70
CA LYS A 107 -3.48 -17.60 -14.70
C LYS A 107 -4.15 -16.38 -15.30
N ALA A 108 -3.51 -15.72 -16.27
CA ALA A 108 -4.15 -14.60 -16.98
C ALA A 108 -5.46 -15.01 -17.67
N ARG A 109 -5.51 -16.20 -18.28
CA ARG A 109 -6.76 -16.76 -18.85
C ARG A 109 -7.81 -17.03 -17.79
N LEU A 110 -7.43 -17.64 -16.67
CA LEU A 110 -8.33 -17.89 -15.54
C LEU A 110 -8.95 -16.58 -15.01
N LEU A 111 -8.11 -15.56 -14.76
CA LEU A 111 -8.54 -14.26 -14.27
C LEU A 111 -9.48 -13.55 -15.25
N LYS A 112 -9.18 -13.62 -16.56
CA LYS A 112 -10.09 -13.11 -17.60
C LYS A 112 -11.45 -13.79 -17.55
N ASN A 113 -11.48 -15.11 -17.38
CA ASN A 113 -12.70 -15.91 -17.33
C ASN A 113 -13.56 -15.56 -16.12
N ILE A 114 -12.96 -15.39 -14.94
CA ILE A 114 -13.67 -15.00 -13.71
C ILE A 114 -14.37 -13.63 -13.86
N ARG A 115 -13.80 -12.74 -14.68
CA ARG A 115 -14.28 -11.36 -14.88
C ARG A 115 -14.82 -11.09 -16.29
N GLN A 116 -15.27 -12.11 -17.02
CA GLN A 116 -15.82 -11.92 -18.39
C GLN A 116 -16.99 -10.94 -18.40
N ASP A 117 -17.87 -11.03 -17.41
CA ASP A 117 -19.11 -10.27 -17.32
C ASP A 117 -19.29 -9.65 -15.92
N GLY A 118 -20.06 -8.56 -15.87
CA GLY A 118 -20.44 -7.85 -14.65
C GLY A 118 -19.30 -7.09 -13.96
N GLN A 119 -19.67 -6.28 -12.97
CA GLN A 119 -18.76 -5.40 -12.22
C GLN A 119 -19.09 -5.48 -10.73
N TYR A 120 -18.09 -5.24 -9.89
CA TYR A 120 -18.30 -5.01 -8.47
C TYR A 120 -18.45 -3.52 -8.22
N LEU A 121 -19.24 -3.16 -7.22
CA LEU A 121 -19.19 -1.83 -6.67
C LEU A 121 -17.91 -1.73 -5.85
N VAL A 122 -17.01 -0.83 -6.25
CA VAL A 122 -15.73 -0.61 -5.57
C VAL A 122 -15.87 0.62 -4.69
N ALA A 123 -15.72 0.43 -3.39
CA ALA A 123 -15.71 1.49 -2.38
C ALA A 123 -14.30 1.63 -1.82
N ILE A 124 -13.68 2.80 -2.02
CA ILE A 124 -12.35 3.10 -1.50
C ILE A 124 -12.50 3.99 -0.27
N CYS A 125 -12.12 3.43 0.88
CA CYS A 125 -12.13 4.12 2.15
C CYS A 125 -11.01 5.15 2.22
N ASP A 126 -11.38 6.34 2.69
CA ASP A 126 -10.47 7.43 2.95
C ASP A 126 -10.25 7.52 4.46
N TYR A 127 -9.07 7.16 4.93
CA TYR A 127 -8.78 7.04 6.35
C TYR A 127 -8.81 8.38 7.11
N TYR A 128 -8.80 9.53 6.41
CA TYR A 128 -9.01 10.85 7.01
C TYR A 128 -10.49 11.26 7.08
N SER A 129 -11.36 10.61 6.32
CA SER A 129 -12.75 11.05 6.14
C SER A 129 -13.66 10.79 7.33
N GLY A 130 -13.27 9.93 8.27
CA GLY A 130 -14.11 9.54 9.40
C GLY A 130 -13.30 9.33 10.67
N ARG A 131 -13.98 9.42 11.82
CA ARG A 131 -13.34 9.20 13.12
C ARG A 131 -13.22 7.73 13.42
N ASN A 132 -14.29 6.97 13.14
CA ASN A 132 -14.38 5.54 13.40
C ASN A 132 -14.44 4.73 12.09
N PHE A 133 -14.11 3.44 12.19
CA PHE A 133 -14.20 2.48 11.08
C PHE A 133 -15.55 2.52 10.35
N GLU A 134 -16.64 2.61 11.11
CA GLU A 134 -18.00 2.56 10.59
C GLU A 134 -18.31 3.75 9.69
N ASP A 135 -17.96 4.95 10.14
CA ASP A 135 -18.12 6.21 9.41
C ASP A 135 -17.38 6.15 8.07
N VAL A 136 -16.11 5.72 8.11
CA VAL A 136 -15.26 5.66 6.92
C VAL A 136 -15.83 4.68 5.88
N VAL A 137 -16.27 3.50 6.32
CA VAL A 137 -16.86 2.49 5.42
C VAL A 137 -18.21 2.95 4.88
N MET A 138 -19.07 3.53 5.73
CA MET A 138 -20.36 4.09 5.30
C MET A 138 -20.16 5.16 4.22
N LYS A 139 -19.36 6.19 4.49
CA LYS A 139 -19.08 7.26 3.52
C LYS A 139 -18.57 6.72 2.20
N ALA A 140 -17.62 5.77 2.23
CA ALA A 140 -17.05 5.19 1.03
C ALA A 140 -18.07 4.40 0.20
N VAL A 141 -18.95 3.62 0.85
CA VAL A 141 -19.96 2.81 0.15
C VAL A 141 -21.07 3.67 -0.42
N PHE A 142 -21.57 4.65 0.34
CA PHE A 142 -22.64 5.54 -0.13
C PHE A 142 -22.14 6.44 -1.26
N LYS A 143 -20.96 7.05 -1.12
CA LYS A 143 -20.33 7.80 -2.21
C LYS A 143 -20.17 6.95 -3.47
N ALA A 144 -19.68 5.72 -3.35
CA ALA A 144 -19.54 4.82 -4.49
C ALA A 144 -20.91 4.49 -5.16
N CYS A 145 -21.98 4.37 -4.37
CA CYS A 145 -23.34 4.19 -4.89
C CYS A 145 -23.81 5.43 -5.66
N GLU A 146 -23.62 6.62 -5.08
CA GLU A 146 -23.97 7.91 -5.70
C GLU A 146 -23.23 8.15 -7.01
N ASP A 147 -21.91 7.93 -7.03
CA ASP A 147 -21.06 8.09 -8.22
C ASP A 147 -21.49 7.16 -9.38
N ARG A 148 -22.11 6.02 -9.04
CA ARG A 148 -22.66 5.08 -10.01
C ARG A 148 -24.17 5.31 -10.27
N GLY A 149 -24.77 6.33 -9.66
CA GLY A 149 -26.19 6.63 -9.78
C GLY A 149 -27.08 5.50 -9.29
N LEU A 150 -26.67 4.80 -8.23
CA LEU A 150 -27.47 3.76 -7.58
C LEU A 150 -28.23 4.41 -6.42
N ASP A 151 -29.55 4.55 -6.57
CA ASP A 151 -30.41 4.85 -5.43
C ASP A 151 -30.43 3.63 -4.52
N THR A 152 -29.80 3.78 -3.35
CA THR A 152 -29.67 2.69 -2.40
C THR A 152 -31.03 2.30 -1.82
N GLY A 153 -32.00 3.23 -1.78
CA GLY A 153 -33.27 3.05 -1.06
C GLY A 153 -33.07 2.68 0.42
N VAL A 154 -31.86 2.84 0.95
CA VAL A 154 -31.50 2.53 2.33
C VAL A 154 -31.48 3.83 3.08
N GLN A 155 -32.36 3.95 4.07
CA GLN A 155 -32.33 5.05 5.02
C GLN A 155 -31.38 4.67 6.16
N THR A 156 -30.49 5.58 6.48
CA THR A 156 -29.58 5.48 7.62
C THR A 156 -30.16 6.26 8.81
N GLU A 157 -29.63 6.02 10.00
CA GLU A 157 -29.97 6.80 11.20
C GLU A 157 -29.62 8.29 11.03
N PHE A 158 -28.55 8.57 10.28
CA PHE A 158 -28.15 9.94 9.92
C PHE A 158 -29.20 10.63 9.05
N ASP A 159 -29.76 9.93 8.06
CA ASP A 159 -30.82 10.46 7.18
C ASP A 159 -32.13 10.69 7.96
N GLU A 160 -32.43 9.82 8.93
CA GLU A 160 -33.58 10.00 9.82
C GLU A 160 -33.43 11.24 10.69
N ALA A 161 -32.26 11.44 11.29
CA ALA A 161 -31.93 12.63 12.08
C ALA A 161 -32.01 13.92 11.24
N GLU A 162 -31.40 13.94 10.05
CA GLU A 162 -31.43 15.11 9.15
C GLU A 162 -32.86 15.47 8.75
N ARG A 163 -33.65 14.46 8.35
CA ARG A 163 -35.04 14.65 7.96
C ARG A 163 -35.90 15.16 9.10
N GLN A 164 -35.67 14.69 10.32
CA GLN A 164 -36.39 15.18 11.49
C GLN A 164 -36.06 16.66 11.77
N LEU A 165 -34.79 17.04 11.68
CA LEU A 165 -34.37 18.44 11.78
C LEU A 165 -35.00 19.30 10.67
N ALA A 166 -35.02 18.80 9.43
CA ALA A 166 -35.66 19.49 8.31
C ALA A 166 -37.17 19.67 8.50
N GLN A 167 -37.86 18.65 9.04
CA GLN A 167 -39.28 18.74 9.38
C GLN A 167 -39.55 19.76 10.48
N TRP A 168 -38.74 19.78 11.54
CA TRP A 168 -38.89 20.76 12.62
C TRP A 168 -38.62 22.18 12.15
N GLN A 169 -37.63 22.39 11.28
CA GLN A 169 -37.39 23.69 10.66
C GLN A 169 -38.62 24.17 9.87
N GLN A 170 -39.17 23.31 9.01
CA GLN A 170 -40.36 23.65 8.21
C GLN A 170 -41.63 23.86 9.05
N GLN A 171 -41.75 23.22 10.22
CA GLN A 171 -42.88 23.40 11.14
C GLN A 171 -42.75 24.66 12.00
N GLY A 172 -41.52 25.00 12.41
CA GLY A 172 -41.20 26.25 13.10
C GLY A 172 -41.50 27.48 12.23
N ASP A 173 -41.13 27.41 10.95
CA ASP A 173 -41.39 28.49 9.96
C ASP A 173 -42.88 28.73 9.69
N LYS A 174 -43.77 27.78 10.04
CA LYS A 174 -45.23 27.87 9.85
C LYS A 174 -45.98 28.36 11.09
N GLY A 175 -45.29 28.76 12.15
CA GLY A 175 -45.90 29.43 13.32
C GLY A 175 -46.71 28.51 14.25
N GLY A 176 -46.23 27.28 14.48
CA GLY A 176 -46.84 26.36 15.46
C GLY A 176 -46.71 26.81 16.92
N PHE A 177 -47.54 26.25 17.81
CA PHE A 177 -47.59 26.57 19.26
C PHE A 177 -46.27 26.31 20.02
N ARG A 178 -45.35 25.52 19.45
CA ARG A 178 -44.02 25.24 20.02
C ARG A 178 -42.99 25.08 18.90
N ASP A 179 -41.89 25.81 19.00
CA ASP A 179 -40.77 25.72 18.07
C ASP A 179 -39.76 24.67 18.55
N PHE A 180 -39.99 23.43 18.13
CA PHE A 180 -39.08 22.31 18.42
C PHE A 180 -37.68 22.52 17.84
N TYR A 181 -37.53 23.30 16.76
CA TYR A 181 -36.24 23.59 16.17
C TYR A 181 -35.42 24.52 17.07
N GLN A 182 -36.04 25.56 17.63
CA GLN A 182 -35.38 26.43 18.62
C GLN A 182 -35.12 25.75 19.97
N ASP A 183 -36.03 24.91 20.45
CA ASP A 183 -35.81 24.11 21.66
C ASP A 183 -34.62 23.16 21.47
N PHE A 184 -34.52 22.52 20.31
CA PHE A 184 -33.36 21.70 19.94
C PHE A 184 -32.08 22.52 19.81
N ALA A 185 -32.12 23.69 19.16
CA ALA A 185 -30.94 24.56 19.02
C ALA A 185 -30.38 25.01 20.38
N ARG A 186 -31.26 25.36 21.34
CA ARG A 186 -30.86 25.68 22.71
C ARG A 186 -30.28 24.48 23.45
N ALA A 187 -30.87 23.29 23.27
CA ALA A 187 -30.34 22.06 23.84
C ALA A 187 -28.96 21.72 23.25
N LEU A 188 -28.77 21.91 21.95
CA LEU A 188 -27.50 21.68 21.26
C LEU A 188 -26.40 22.60 21.79
N GLU A 189 -26.70 23.88 22.02
CA GLU A 189 -25.75 24.84 22.58
C GLU A 189 -25.31 24.45 24.01
N GLY A 190 -26.20 23.86 24.80
CA GLY A 190 -25.88 23.33 26.14
C GLY A 190 -25.02 22.05 26.12
N VAL A 191 -25.18 21.20 25.10
CA VAL A 191 -24.44 19.93 24.96
C VAL A 191 -23.09 20.14 24.28
N ALA A 192 -23.04 20.96 23.24
CA ALA A 192 -21.86 21.23 22.42
C ALA A 192 -21.74 22.74 22.15
N PRO A 193 -21.12 23.50 23.08
CA PRO A 193 -20.97 24.94 22.94
C PRO A 193 -20.24 25.33 21.65
N GLY A 194 -20.84 26.21 20.85
CA GLY A 194 -20.28 26.70 19.59
C GLY A 194 -20.59 25.85 18.35
N LEU A 195 -21.33 24.74 18.48
CA LEU A 195 -21.82 23.96 17.34
C LEU A 195 -23.20 24.47 16.90
N THR A 196 -23.31 24.92 15.64
CA THR A 196 -24.60 25.35 15.07
C THR A 196 -25.40 24.16 14.53
N VAL A 197 -26.73 24.32 14.44
CA VAL A 197 -27.60 23.28 13.83
C VAL A 197 -27.25 23.05 12.36
N GLU A 198 -26.77 24.07 11.64
CA GLU A 198 -26.32 23.95 10.26
C GLU A 198 -25.05 23.10 10.14
N GLN A 199 -24.07 23.30 11.02
CA GLN A 199 -22.87 22.45 11.10
C GLN A 199 -23.23 21.02 11.51
N LEU A 200 -24.18 20.85 12.43
CA LEU A 200 -24.69 19.53 12.80
C LEU A 200 -25.31 18.82 11.60
N ARG A 201 -26.17 19.51 10.82
CA ARG A 201 -26.77 18.96 9.61
C ARG A 201 -25.74 18.63 8.53
N ALA A 202 -24.71 19.45 8.37
CA ALA A 202 -23.60 19.15 7.48
C ALA A 202 -22.88 17.87 7.93
N GLY A 203 -22.60 17.72 9.22
CA GLY A 203 -22.01 16.51 9.78
C GLY A 203 -22.89 15.26 9.65
N LEU A 204 -24.22 15.39 9.80
CA LEU A 204 -25.16 14.28 9.59
C LEU A 204 -25.19 13.84 8.11
N ARG A 205 -25.21 14.78 7.17
CA ARG A 205 -25.13 14.48 5.73
C ARG A 205 -23.80 13.86 5.32
N ASP A 206 -22.74 14.19 6.05
CA ASP A 206 -21.42 13.59 5.89
C ASP A 206 -21.25 12.32 6.74
N TYR A 207 -22.29 11.74 7.35
CA TYR A 207 -22.19 10.52 8.17
C TYR A 207 -21.14 10.60 9.32
N ASP A 208 -20.99 11.75 9.98
CA ASP A 208 -20.11 11.92 11.14
C ASP A 208 -20.77 11.40 12.43
N SER A 209 -20.24 10.32 13.00
CA SER A 209 -20.74 9.73 14.25
C SER A 209 -20.74 10.71 15.43
N ALA A 210 -19.82 11.68 15.47
CA ALA A 210 -19.82 12.70 16.52
C ALA A 210 -21.00 13.67 16.37
N ALA A 211 -21.36 14.02 15.14
CA ALA A 211 -22.56 14.81 14.87
C ALA A 211 -23.82 14.03 15.27
N LEU A 212 -23.87 12.73 14.99
CA LEU A 212 -25.00 11.90 15.41
C LEU A 212 -25.09 11.77 16.94
N ALA A 213 -23.95 11.60 17.64
CA ALA A 213 -23.92 11.56 19.10
C ALA A 213 -24.38 12.88 19.72
N ASN A 214 -23.94 14.01 19.16
CA ASN A 214 -24.41 15.34 19.57
C ASN A 214 -25.91 15.51 19.30
N PHE A 215 -26.41 15.00 18.17
CA PHE A 215 -27.84 14.97 17.87
C PHE A 215 -28.61 14.14 18.90
N HIS A 216 -28.16 12.94 19.27
CA HIS A 216 -28.82 12.13 20.30
C HIS A 216 -28.87 12.83 21.66
N ALA A 217 -27.76 13.42 22.08
CA ALA A 217 -27.67 14.12 23.36
C ALA A 217 -28.57 15.38 23.38
N ALA A 218 -28.54 16.19 22.32
CA ALA A 218 -29.40 17.36 22.17
C ALA A 218 -30.88 16.96 22.04
N PHE A 219 -31.18 15.89 21.30
CA PHE A 219 -32.53 15.35 21.15
C PHE A 219 -33.07 14.90 22.50
N GLN A 220 -32.30 14.10 23.24
CA GLN A 220 -32.69 13.60 24.56
C GLN A 220 -32.93 14.75 25.55
N ALA A 221 -32.08 15.79 25.53
CA ALA A 221 -32.28 16.97 26.35
C ALA A 221 -33.53 17.76 25.96
N SER A 222 -33.79 17.95 24.66
CA SER A 222 -34.96 18.68 24.16
C SER A 222 -36.30 17.95 24.40
N MET A 223 -36.27 16.61 24.43
CA MET A 223 -37.45 15.75 24.57
C MET A 223 -37.67 15.25 26.01
N GLY A 224 -37.00 15.84 27.00
CA GLY A 224 -37.22 15.52 28.42
C GLY A 224 -36.70 14.15 28.84
N GLY A 225 -35.62 13.66 28.23
CA GLY A 225 -34.96 12.42 28.59
C GLY A 225 -35.27 11.22 27.68
N VAL A 226 -36.20 11.38 26.72
CA VAL A 226 -36.54 10.33 25.75
C VAL A 226 -35.43 10.19 24.71
N PRO A 227 -34.77 9.01 24.59
CA PRO A 227 -33.74 8.81 23.58
C PRO A 227 -34.35 8.76 22.18
N PHE A 228 -33.59 9.25 21.20
CA PHE A 228 -33.93 9.04 19.80
C PHE A 228 -33.87 7.53 19.48
N GLN A 229 -34.89 7.02 18.78
CA GLN A 229 -34.92 5.65 18.31
C GLN A 229 -35.01 5.67 16.79
N ALA A 230 -33.86 5.45 16.14
CA ALA A 230 -33.83 5.25 14.70
C ALA A 230 -34.54 3.94 14.33
N ARG A 231 -35.27 3.96 13.22
CA ARG A 231 -35.81 2.75 12.57
C ARG A 231 -34.78 2.11 11.65
N ALA A 232 -33.85 2.90 11.14
CA ALA A 232 -32.70 2.45 10.36
C ALA A 232 -31.69 1.67 11.24
N GLY A 233 -31.12 0.60 10.68
CA GLY A 233 -30.11 -0.22 11.38
C GLY A 233 -28.69 0.34 11.25
N ASN A 234 -27.76 -0.23 12.02
CA ASN A 234 -26.32 0.10 11.96
C ASN A 234 -25.67 -0.34 10.62
N LEU A 235 -24.36 -0.08 10.45
CA LEU A 235 -23.56 -0.44 9.26
C LEU A 235 -23.89 -1.83 8.68
N ILE A 236 -23.93 -2.86 9.52
CA ILE A 236 -24.10 -4.25 9.08
C ILE A 236 -25.48 -4.47 8.42
N PRO A 237 -26.63 -4.20 9.07
CA PRO A 237 -27.94 -4.25 8.42
C PRO A 237 -28.02 -3.44 7.12
N ILE A 238 -27.42 -2.24 7.09
CA ILE A 238 -27.41 -1.35 5.93
C ILE A 238 -26.70 -2.02 4.74
N LEU A 239 -25.49 -2.53 4.95
CA LEU A 239 -24.74 -3.21 3.90
C LEU A 239 -25.42 -4.49 3.42
N GLN A 240 -26.03 -5.27 4.32
CA GLN A 240 -26.81 -6.44 3.93
C GLN A 240 -28.01 -6.07 3.07
N LYS A 241 -28.77 -5.04 3.46
CA LYS A 241 -29.91 -4.56 2.69
C LYS A 241 -29.48 -4.06 1.33
N LEU A 242 -28.36 -3.32 1.25
CA LEU A 242 -27.79 -2.81 0.01
C LEU A 242 -27.42 -3.94 -0.95
N VAL A 243 -26.58 -4.89 -0.51
CA VAL A 243 -26.08 -5.99 -1.36
C VAL A 243 -27.19 -6.99 -1.74
N ARG A 244 -28.26 -7.07 -0.95
CA ARG A 244 -29.44 -7.90 -1.25
C ARG A 244 -30.50 -7.19 -2.08
N SER A 245 -30.41 -5.87 -2.25
CA SER A 245 -31.37 -5.10 -3.04
C SER A 245 -31.35 -5.52 -4.52
N GLN A 246 -32.51 -5.47 -5.17
CA GLN A 246 -32.63 -5.80 -6.59
C GLN A 246 -31.84 -4.80 -7.45
N ALA A 247 -31.96 -3.50 -7.16
CA ALA A 247 -31.22 -2.44 -7.86
C ALA A 247 -29.70 -2.68 -7.84
N PHE A 248 -29.17 -3.19 -6.72
CA PHE A 248 -27.75 -3.54 -6.62
C PHE A 248 -27.42 -4.79 -7.45
N ARG A 249 -28.20 -5.87 -7.31
CA ARG A 249 -27.94 -7.16 -7.99
C ARG A 249 -28.07 -7.10 -9.51
N GLU A 250 -28.89 -6.19 -10.03
CA GLU A 250 -29.04 -5.97 -11.47
C GLU A 250 -27.80 -5.29 -12.09
N ARG A 251 -27.09 -4.47 -11.31
CA ARG A 251 -25.95 -3.66 -11.80
C ARG A 251 -24.58 -4.17 -11.36
N PHE A 252 -24.51 -4.85 -10.23
CA PHE A 252 -23.28 -5.27 -9.58
C PHE A 252 -23.32 -6.73 -9.13
N LYS A 253 -22.21 -7.44 -9.37
CA LYS A 253 -21.99 -8.82 -8.89
C LYS A 253 -21.70 -8.88 -7.40
N GLY A 254 -21.22 -7.77 -6.82
CA GLY A 254 -20.82 -7.72 -5.41
C GLY A 254 -20.25 -6.37 -4.99
N LEU A 255 -19.88 -6.27 -3.72
CA LEU A 255 -19.29 -5.08 -3.09
C LEU A 255 -17.83 -5.37 -2.71
N ALA A 256 -16.91 -4.51 -3.11
CA ALA A 256 -15.50 -4.59 -2.79
C ALA A 256 -15.07 -3.32 -2.04
N ILE A 257 -14.69 -3.47 -0.77
CA ILE A 257 -14.27 -2.38 0.10
C ILE A 257 -12.75 -2.42 0.26
N PHE A 258 -12.08 -1.34 -0.12
CA PHE A 258 -10.64 -1.18 0.02
C PHE A 258 -10.33 -0.14 1.09
N PHE A 259 -9.52 -0.51 2.08
CA PHE A 259 -9.12 0.36 3.18
C PHE A 259 -7.59 0.47 3.20
N ASP A 260 -7.08 1.50 2.51
CA ASP A 260 -5.66 1.83 2.61
C ASP A 260 -5.35 2.43 3.98
N GLU A 261 -4.16 2.17 4.52
CA GLU A 261 -3.77 2.64 5.85
C GLU A 261 -4.70 2.19 7.00
N PHE A 262 -5.35 1.03 6.89
CA PHE A 262 -6.20 0.44 7.93
C PHE A 262 -5.48 0.29 9.29
N GLY A 263 -4.15 0.18 9.27
CA GLY A 263 -3.32 0.19 10.46
C GLY A 263 -3.56 1.40 11.37
N PHE A 264 -3.85 2.58 10.83
CA PHE A 264 -4.11 3.78 11.63
C PHE A 264 -5.39 3.69 12.47
N THR A 265 -6.46 3.13 11.88
CA THR A 265 -7.72 2.87 12.58
C THR A 265 -7.52 1.84 13.70
N LEU A 266 -6.70 0.82 13.45
CA LEU A 266 -6.32 -0.17 14.47
C LEU A 266 -5.47 0.45 15.59
N GLU A 267 -4.49 1.30 15.26
CA GLU A 267 -3.59 1.92 16.26
C GLU A 267 -4.31 2.86 17.23
N LYS A 268 -5.34 3.55 16.73
CA LYS A 268 -6.19 4.46 17.51
C LYS A 268 -7.32 3.76 18.24
N ALA A 269 -7.51 2.45 18.05
CA ALA A 269 -8.69 1.71 18.49
C ALA A 269 -10.01 2.40 18.11
N ALA A 270 -10.04 3.04 16.93
CA ALA A 270 -11.15 3.87 16.48
C ALA A 270 -12.22 3.03 15.78
N TYR A 271 -12.74 2.03 16.49
CA TYR A 271 -13.79 1.13 16.01
C TYR A 271 -14.59 0.57 17.19
N THR A 272 -15.87 0.29 16.96
CA THR A 272 -16.70 -0.43 17.93
C THR A 272 -16.46 -1.94 17.76
N LYS A 273 -16.20 -2.65 18.87
CA LYS A 273 -15.91 -4.10 18.85
C LYS A 273 -17.01 -4.91 18.18
N ASP A 274 -18.25 -4.67 18.59
CA ASP A 274 -19.43 -5.38 18.09
C ASP A 274 -19.61 -5.17 16.58
N VAL A 275 -19.25 -3.99 16.07
CA VAL A 275 -19.42 -3.68 14.66
C VAL A 275 -18.30 -4.26 13.82
N LEU A 276 -17.04 -4.21 14.27
CA LEU A 276 -15.95 -4.87 13.55
C LEU A 276 -16.15 -6.39 13.55
N GLN A 277 -16.46 -6.99 14.70
CA GLN A 277 -16.74 -8.42 14.79
C GLN A 277 -17.95 -8.80 13.93
N GLY A 278 -19.05 -8.07 14.04
CA GLY A 278 -20.24 -8.29 13.24
C GLY A 278 -19.99 -8.12 11.75
N PHE A 279 -19.12 -7.19 11.34
CA PHE A 279 -18.71 -7.01 9.95
C PHE A 279 -17.93 -8.22 9.44
N LEU A 280 -16.96 -8.74 10.20
CA LEU A 280 -16.23 -9.96 9.81
C LEU A 280 -17.15 -11.19 9.73
N GLU A 281 -18.03 -11.41 10.72
CA GLU A 281 -18.91 -12.59 10.78
C GLU A 281 -20.07 -12.54 9.78
N THR A 282 -20.70 -11.37 9.65
CA THR A 282 -21.98 -11.26 8.98
C THR A 282 -21.82 -10.78 7.55
N ILE A 283 -20.88 -9.87 7.30
CA ILE A 283 -20.63 -9.37 5.95
C ILE A 283 -19.60 -10.27 5.26
N CYS A 284 -18.38 -10.39 5.80
CA CYS A 284 -17.28 -11.05 5.08
C CYS A 284 -17.35 -12.59 5.04
N GLN A 285 -18.05 -13.23 5.98
CA GLN A 285 -18.22 -14.70 5.99
C GLN A 285 -19.56 -15.18 5.42
N LYS A 286 -20.67 -14.47 5.70
CA LYS A 286 -22.01 -14.93 5.27
C LYS A 286 -22.44 -14.36 3.91
N GLU A 287 -21.96 -13.18 3.50
CA GLU A 287 -22.29 -12.64 2.19
C GLU A 287 -21.24 -13.08 1.14
N PRO A 288 -21.60 -13.95 0.18
CA PRO A 288 -20.64 -14.48 -0.79
C PRO A 288 -20.14 -13.43 -1.78
N ASN A 289 -20.78 -12.27 -1.85
CA ASN A 289 -20.48 -11.26 -2.85
C ASN A 289 -19.79 -10.02 -2.25
N VAL A 290 -19.37 -10.08 -0.98
CA VAL A 290 -18.67 -8.96 -0.33
C VAL A 290 -17.21 -9.29 -0.05
N LEU A 291 -16.33 -8.36 -0.38
CA LEU A 291 -14.89 -8.42 -0.20
C LEU A 291 -14.43 -7.22 0.61
N PHE A 292 -13.55 -7.43 1.57
CA PHE A 292 -12.82 -6.36 2.27
C PHE A 292 -11.31 -6.57 2.15
N VAL A 293 -10.56 -5.53 1.79
CA VAL A 293 -9.10 -5.53 1.71
C VAL A 293 -8.55 -4.35 2.51
N GLY A 294 -7.88 -4.62 3.62
CA GLY A 294 -7.22 -3.61 4.46
C GLY A 294 -5.70 -3.67 4.34
N CYS A 295 -5.02 -2.52 4.31
CA CYS A 295 -3.55 -2.45 4.29
C CYS A 295 -2.97 -2.09 5.66
N ILE A 296 -1.95 -2.83 6.10
CA ILE A 296 -1.23 -2.60 7.37
C ILE A 296 0.29 -2.63 7.16
N HIS A 297 1.04 -1.85 7.98
CA HIS A 297 2.51 -1.72 7.85
C HIS A 297 3.31 -2.65 8.74
N LYS A 298 2.69 -3.18 9.79
CA LYS A 298 3.29 -4.14 10.71
C LYS A 298 2.47 -5.42 10.70
N ASP A 299 3.02 -6.47 11.30
CA ASP A 299 2.24 -7.65 11.59
C ASP A 299 1.04 -7.30 12.47
N PHE A 300 -0.09 -7.96 12.21
CA PHE A 300 -1.31 -7.78 13.01
C PHE A 300 -1.03 -7.97 14.52
N LYS A 301 -0.11 -8.87 14.87
CA LYS A 301 0.31 -9.12 16.25
C LYS A 301 0.88 -7.88 16.94
N SER A 302 1.54 -6.97 16.21
CA SER A 302 2.03 -5.71 16.77
C SER A 302 0.92 -4.74 17.13
N TYR A 303 -0.28 -4.91 16.57
CA TYR A 303 -1.48 -4.18 16.94
C TYR A 303 -2.26 -4.89 18.05
N ALA A 304 -2.10 -6.22 18.16
CA ALA A 304 -2.81 -7.06 19.14
C ALA A 304 -2.56 -6.64 20.60
N ASP A 305 -1.41 -6.03 20.92
CA ASP A 305 -1.12 -5.52 22.27
C ASP A 305 -2.03 -4.35 22.68
N ARG A 306 -2.62 -3.64 21.71
CA ARG A 306 -3.58 -2.55 21.93
C ARG A 306 -5.04 -2.99 21.77
N LEU A 307 -5.27 -4.14 21.14
CA LEU A 307 -6.56 -4.84 21.15
C LEU A 307 -6.73 -5.57 22.49
N SER A 308 -7.97 -5.80 22.96
CA SER A 308 -8.14 -6.79 24.02
C SER A 308 -7.81 -8.18 23.49
N LYS A 309 -7.28 -9.06 24.35
CA LYS A 309 -6.87 -10.43 23.97
C LYS A 309 -7.96 -11.20 23.21
N ASP A 310 -9.22 -11.00 23.60
CA ASP A 310 -10.36 -11.64 22.95
C ASP A 310 -10.62 -11.11 21.54
N ASP A 311 -10.46 -9.80 21.31
CA ASP A 311 -10.67 -9.16 20.00
C ASP A 311 -9.56 -9.57 19.02
N ALA A 312 -8.32 -9.59 19.51
CA ALA A 312 -7.18 -10.05 18.74
C ALA A 312 -7.36 -11.50 18.30
N ALA A 313 -7.84 -12.38 19.19
CA ALA A 313 -8.09 -13.78 18.88
C ALA A 313 -9.22 -13.95 17.84
N VAL A 314 -10.31 -13.18 17.97
CA VAL A 314 -11.45 -13.22 17.03
C VAL A 314 -11.03 -12.72 15.64
N MET A 315 -10.29 -11.62 15.57
CA MET A 315 -9.80 -11.10 14.30
C MET A 315 -8.77 -12.03 13.68
N ASP A 316 -7.83 -12.56 14.47
CA ASP A 316 -6.80 -13.49 13.97
C ASP A 316 -7.40 -14.77 13.41
N ALA A 317 -8.45 -15.30 14.05
CA ALA A 317 -9.16 -16.48 13.59
C ALA A 317 -9.93 -16.27 12.28
N ARG A 318 -10.21 -15.03 11.87
CA ARG A 318 -11.19 -14.74 10.79
C ARG A 318 -10.64 -13.88 9.66
N LYS A 319 -9.51 -13.22 9.85
CA LYS A 319 -8.78 -12.55 8.79
C LYS A 319 -8.09 -13.58 7.88
N THR A 320 -7.82 -13.15 6.66
CA THR A 320 -6.82 -13.73 5.78
C THR A 320 -5.66 -12.73 5.71
N GLN A 321 -4.57 -12.99 6.44
CA GLN A 321 -3.36 -12.19 6.29
C GLN A 321 -2.62 -12.61 5.02
N VAL A 322 -2.15 -11.62 4.27
CA VAL A 322 -1.43 -11.79 3.02
C VAL A 322 -0.18 -10.92 3.10
N ASP A 323 0.95 -11.58 3.34
CA ASP A 323 2.23 -10.89 3.50
C ASP A 323 2.81 -10.54 2.13
N LEU A 324 2.98 -9.24 1.90
CA LEU A 324 3.72 -8.69 0.77
C LEU A 324 5.19 -8.64 1.17
N LEU A 325 5.84 -9.79 1.02
CA LEU A 325 7.28 -9.94 1.19
C LEU A 325 8.03 -9.14 0.11
N ASN A 326 9.25 -8.73 0.44
CA ASN A 326 10.18 -8.05 -0.47
C ASN A 326 10.75 -8.96 -1.58
N GLU A 327 10.10 -10.09 -1.86
CA GLU A 327 10.49 -11.01 -2.91
C GLU A 327 10.04 -10.46 -4.28
N GLY A 328 10.97 -10.41 -5.25
CA GLY A 328 10.67 -9.92 -6.59
C GLY A 328 10.93 -8.43 -6.81
N ILE A 329 11.74 -7.76 -5.96
CA ILE A 329 12.16 -6.37 -6.23
C ILE A 329 12.90 -6.26 -7.58
N GLU A 330 13.61 -7.31 -8.02
CA GLU A 330 14.19 -7.38 -9.36
C GLU A 330 13.14 -7.28 -10.48
N GLU A 331 11.92 -7.80 -10.27
CA GLU A 331 10.83 -7.66 -11.25
C GLU A 331 10.32 -6.21 -11.30
N ILE A 332 10.35 -5.49 -10.17
CA ILE A 332 10.09 -4.04 -10.13
C ILE A 332 11.20 -3.30 -10.87
N ILE A 333 12.46 -3.63 -10.60
CA ILE A 333 13.61 -2.98 -11.25
C ILE A 333 13.59 -3.26 -12.76
N GLY A 334 13.28 -4.47 -13.21
CA GLY A 334 13.09 -4.79 -14.63
C GLY A 334 11.83 -4.17 -15.25
N ALA A 335 10.91 -3.63 -14.45
CA ALA A 335 9.82 -2.77 -14.92
C ALA A 335 10.29 -1.31 -15.14
N ILE A 336 11.24 -0.84 -14.33
CA ILE A 336 11.85 0.50 -14.45
C ILE A 336 12.86 0.51 -15.59
N VAL A 337 13.75 -0.47 -15.60
CA VAL A 337 14.86 -0.63 -16.52
C VAL A 337 14.39 -1.52 -17.66
N GLU A 338 13.82 -0.91 -18.70
CA GLU A 338 13.35 -1.65 -19.87
C GLU A 338 14.50 -1.80 -20.87
N THR A 339 15.02 -3.03 -20.97
CA THR A 339 16.07 -3.38 -21.92
C THR A 339 15.47 -3.81 -23.26
N ASP A 340 15.69 -3.03 -24.31
CA ASP A 340 15.27 -3.36 -25.67
C ASP A 340 16.24 -4.34 -26.33
N LYS A 341 15.96 -5.64 -26.18
CA LYS A 341 16.77 -6.71 -26.76
C LYS A 341 16.66 -6.80 -28.29
N GLN A 342 15.75 -6.06 -28.92
CA GLN A 342 15.56 -6.09 -30.37
C GLN A 342 16.31 -4.97 -31.10
N CYS A 343 16.79 -3.96 -30.37
CA CYS A 343 17.52 -2.86 -30.98
C CYS A 343 18.85 -3.33 -31.63
N PRO A 344 19.33 -2.64 -32.68
CA PRO A 344 20.60 -2.98 -33.34
C PRO A 344 21.78 -2.99 -32.38
N ALA A 345 21.85 -2.03 -31.46
CA ALA A 345 22.91 -1.93 -30.46
C ALA A 345 23.00 -3.17 -29.56
N TRP A 346 21.86 -3.76 -29.17
CA TRP A 346 21.86 -5.03 -28.43
C TRP A 346 22.35 -6.18 -29.29
N ARG A 347 21.81 -6.33 -30.51
CA ARG A 347 22.13 -7.46 -31.42
C ARG A 347 23.59 -7.46 -31.85
N ASP A 348 24.17 -6.29 -32.09
CA ASP A 348 25.50 -6.17 -32.68
C ASP A 348 26.61 -6.09 -31.61
N GLU A 349 26.34 -5.45 -30.46
CA GLU A 349 27.38 -5.20 -29.44
C GLU A 349 27.25 -6.05 -28.16
N ILE A 350 26.03 -6.44 -27.76
CA ILE A 350 25.76 -7.13 -26.49
C ILE A 350 25.51 -8.62 -26.69
N ALA A 351 24.64 -9.01 -27.63
CA ALA A 351 24.29 -10.41 -27.89
C ALA A 351 25.52 -11.31 -28.15
N PRO A 352 26.55 -10.88 -28.93
CA PRO A 352 27.75 -11.69 -29.16
C PRO A 352 28.61 -11.88 -27.89
N LYS A 353 28.39 -11.07 -26.85
CA LYS A 353 29.15 -11.07 -25.60
C LYS A 353 28.35 -11.61 -24.40
N THR A 354 27.17 -12.17 -24.64
CA THR A 354 26.30 -12.78 -23.61
C THR A 354 26.98 -13.93 -22.86
N GLY A 355 28.05 -14.53 -23.39
CA GLY A 355 28.88 -15.50 -22.67
C GLY A 355 29.54 -14.96 -21.39
N VAL A 356 29.63 -13.63 -21.22
CA VAL A 356 30.03 -13.02 -19.94
C VAL A 356 28.99 -13.28 -18.86
N PHE A 357 27.70 -13.32 -19.21
CA PHE A 357 26.63 -13.63 -18.26
C PHE A 357 26.71 -15.08 -17.78
N ASP A 358 27.06 -16.01 -18.67
CA ASP A 358 27.29 -17.42 -18.32
C ASP A 358 28.40 -17.61 -17.27
N GLN A 359 29.38 -16.71 -17.22
CA GLN A 359 30.44 -16.72 -16.20
C GLN A 359 30.00 -16.12 -14.86
N LEU A 360 29.05 -15.18 -14.87
CA LEU A 360 28.56 -14.50 -13.66
C LEU A 360 27.49 -15.30 -12.93
N VAL A 361 26.70 -16.09 -13.65
CA VAL A 361 25.60 -16.89 -13.08
C VAL A 361 26.08 -17.88 -11.99
N PRO A 362 27.16 -18.67 -12.19
CA PRO A 362 27.68 -19.56 -11.14
C PRO A 362 28.13 -18.80 -9.89
N VAL A 363 28.71 -17.60 -10.05
CA VAL A 363 29.14 -16.74 -8.93
C VAL A 363 27.94 -16.25 -8.13
N CYS A 364 26.85 -15.87 -8.80
CA CYS A 364 25.61 -15.46 -8.15
C CYS A 364 25.02 -16.59 -7.29
N LYS A 365 25.06 -17.83 -7.79
CA LYS A 365 24.60 -19.02 -7.07
C LYS A 365 25.51 -19.37 -5.89
N ALA A 366 26.83 -19.38 -6.10
CA ALA A 366 27.79 -19.75 -5.06
C ALA A 366 27.78 -18.79 -3.86
N LEU A 367 27.49 -17.50 -4.11
CA LEU A 367 27.42 -16.47 -3.09
C LEU A 367 26.00 -16.21 -2.56
N ASP A 368 25.02 -17.00 -3.01
CA ASP A 368 23.62 -16.88 -2.64
C ASP A 368 23.10 -15.42 -2.71
N LEU A 369 23.37 -14.78 -3.86
CA LEU A 369 23.06 -13.35 -4.05
C LEU A 369 21.56 -13.08 -4.18
N PHE A 370 20.80 -14.06 -4.66
CA PHE A 370 19.36 -13.97 -4.95
C PHE A 370 18.64 -15.25 -4.45
N PRO A 371 18.54 -15.48 -3.14
CA PRO A 371 18.04 -16.74 -2.57
C PRO A 371 16.59 -17.08 -2.94
N TRP A 372 15.80 -16.09 -3.38
CA TRP A 372 14.40 -16.27 -3.79
C TRP A 372 14.22 -16.71 -5.25
N ILE A 373 15.30 -16.75 -6.05
CA ILE A 373 15.28 -17.21 -7.45
C ILE A 373 15.83 -18.64 -7.52
N GLU A 374 14.94 -19.63 -7.52
CA GLU A 374 15.31 -21.05 -7.54
C GLU A 374 15.91 -21.50 -8.88
N ASP A 375 15.43 -20.93 -9.99
CA ASP A 375 15.90 -21.27 -11.33
C ASP A 375 17.08 -20.39 -11.76
N VAL A 376 18.22 -21.04 -12.00
CA VAL A 376 19.47 -20.42 -12.45
C VAL A 376 19.29 -19.70 -13.79
N ASN A 377 18.44 -20.22 -14.69
CA ASN A 377 18.15 -19.57 -15.97
C ASN A 377 17.39 -18.26 -15.79
N ARG A 378 16.57 -18.16 -14.74
CA ARG A 378 15.88 -16.91 -14.38
C ARG A 378 16.84 -15.86 -13.85
N ILE A 379 17.90 -16.23 -13.13
CA ILE A 379 18.95 -15.28 -12.74
C ILE A 379 19.57 -14.66 -13.99
N ARG A 380 19.91 -15.46 -15.00
CA ARG A 380 20.43 -14.93 -16.27
C ARG A 380 19.44 -13.95 -16.90
N GLN A 381 18.20 -14.37 -17.08
CA GLN A 381 17.20 -13.58 -17.79
C GLN A 381 16.80 -12.33 -17.01
N GLN A 382 16.32 -12.47 -15.78
CA GLN A 382 15.70 -11.39 -15.01
C GLN A 382 16.72 -10.43 -14.39
N VAL A 383 17.90 -10.93 -14.00
CA VAL A 383 18.90 -10.09 -13.30
C VAL A 383 19.95 -9.52 -14.24
N LEU A 384 20.46 -10.32 -15.19
CA LEU A 384 21.57 -9.90 -16.05
C LEU A 384 21.12 -9.28 -17.37
N GLU A 385 20.06 -9.84 -17.98
CA GLU A 385 19.59 -9.37 -19.28
C GLU A 385 18.47 -8.34 -19.17
N ASP A 386 17.50 -8.53 -18.29
CA ASP A 386 16.35 -7.63 -18.18
C ASP A 386 16.73 -6.34 -17.45
N ILE A 387 17.61 -6.41 -16.43
CA ILE A 387 18.18 -5.25 -15.72
C ILE A 387 19.60 -4.98 -16.25
N TYR A 388 19.71 -4.78 -17.57
CA TYR A 388 21.01 -4.56 -18.18
C TYR A 388 21.69 -3.27 -17.68
N GLY A 389 23.01 -3.32 -17.55
CA GLY A 389 23.82 -2.17 -17.14
C GLY A 389 24.15 -2.12 -15.65
N VAL A 390 23.71 -3.08 -14.82
CA VAL A 390 24.17 -3.23 -13.42
C VAL A 390 24.89 -4.55 -13.20
N HIS A 391 25.97 -4.51 -12.42
CA HIS A 391 26.65 -5.73 -12.00
C HIS A 391 25.83 -6.48 -10.92
N PRO A 392 25.63 -7.82 -11.00
CA PRO A 392 24.74 -8.57 -10.09
C PRO A 392 25.10 -8.42 -8.61
N MET A 393 26.39 -8.34 -8.28
CA MET A 393 26.85 -8.03 -6.91
C MET A 393 26.36 -6.66 -6.41
N ALA A 394 26.44 -5.62 -7.25
CA ALA A 394 25.99 -4.29 -6.88
C ALA A 394 24.47 -4.27 -6.68
N LEU A 395 23.73 -5.00 -7.53
CA LEU A 395 22.29 -5.18 -7.37
C LEU A 395 21.95 -5.88 -6.06
N SER A 396 22.59 -7.02 -5.74
CA SER A 396 22.32 -7.75 -4.49
C SER A 396 22.63 -6.90 -3.25
N CYS A 397 23.74 -6.16 -3.24
CA CYS A 397 24.05 -5.22 -2.15
C CYS A 397 22.98 -4.14 -2.01
N LEU A 398 22.53 -3.55 -3.12
CA LEU A 398 21.47 -2.55 -3.10
C LEU A 398 20.19 -3.12 -2.51
N LEU A 399 19.77 -4.31 -2.94
CA LEU A 399 18.57 -4.98 -2.43
C LEU A 399 18.65 -5.23 -0.93
N ARG A 400 19.78 -5.77 -0.45
CA ARG A 400 20.00 -6.06 0.99
C ARG A 400 19.97 -4.79 1.84
N LEU A 401 20.60 -3.71 1.38
CA LEU A 401 20.61 -2.45 2.13
C LEU A 401 19.26 -1.74 2.07
N SER A 402 18.58 -1.84 0.94
CA SER A 402 17.22 -1.34 0.81
C SER A 402 16.29 -2.04 1.81
N SER A 403 16.48 -3.34 2.00
CA SER A 403 15.72 -4.14 2.98
C SER A 403 16.11 -3.93 4.44
N GLU A 404 17.36 -3.58 4.74
CA GLU A 404 17.86 -3.47 6.12
C GLU A 404 17.87 -2.04 6.67
N ILE A 405 18.04 -1.03 5.81
CA ILE A 405 18.28 0.37 6.20
C ILE A 405 17.27 1.32 5.52
N GLY A 406 16.73 0.95 4.35
CA GLY A 406 15.83 1.77 3.55
C GLY A 406 14.35 1.44 3.71
N SER A 407 13.52 2.09 2.90
CA SER A 407 12.09 1.77 2.76
C SER A 407 11.88 0.71 1.66
N ASP A 408 12.58 -0.42 1.79
CA ASP A 408 12.50 -1.61 0.95
C ASP A 408 12.45 -1.34 -0.56
N ALA A 409 11.29 -1.35 -1.19
CA ALA A 409 11.20 -1.18 -2.64
C ALA A 409 11.38 0.29 -3.08
N ARG A 410 11.06 1.29 -2.25
CA ARG A 410 11.13 2.71 -2.63
C ARG A 410 12.55 3.20 -2.84
N SER A 411 13.50 2.79 -2.00
CA SER A 411 14.89 3.24 -2.13
C SER A 411 15.58 2.64 -3.37
N ALA A 412 15.37 1.35 -3.64
CA ALA A 412 15.80 0.74 -4.89
C ALA A 412 15.14 1.42 -6.10
N PHE A 413 13.83 1.66 -6.02
CA PHE A 413 13.08 2.34 -7.07
C PHE A 413 13.66 3.71 -7.41
N THR A 414 13.78 4.59 -6.42
CA THR A 414 14.34 5.94 -6.55
C THR A 414 15.73 5.94 -7.17
N PHE A 415 16.55 4.95 -6.79
CA PHE A 415 17.90 4.79 -7.33
C PHE A 415 17.88 4.51 -8.84
N PHE A 416 16.93 3.69 -9.31
CA PHE A 416 16.81 3.32 -10.72
C PHE A 416 16.02 4.34 -11.56
N SER A 417 15.05 5.04 -10.98
CA SER A 417 14.23 6.04 -11.68
C SER A 417 14.90 7.40 -11.81
N GLY A 418 15.81 7.74 -10.89
CA GLY A 418 16.49 9.04 -10.85
C GLY A 418 15.68 10.17 -10.19
N ASP A 419 14.60 9.85 -9.49
CA ASP A 419 13.67 10.82 -8.89
C ASP A 419 14.33 11.75 -7.86
N VAL A 420 15.38 11.30 -7.18
CA VAL A 420 16.09 12.10 -6.16
C VAL A 420 17.35 12.78 -6.74
N GLY A 421 17.49 12.77 -8.07
CA GLY A 421 18.48 13.56 -8.78
C GLY A 421 19.33 12.74 -9.75
N ARG A 422 19.50 13.27 -10.96
CA ARG A 422 20.49 12.79 -11.94
C ARG A 422 21.89 13.29 -11.58
N GLU A 423 22.28 13.06 -10.33
CA GLU A 423 23.58 13.49 -9.85
C GLU A 423 24.69 12.68 -10.53
N LYS A 424 25.86 13.30 -10.66
CA LYS A 424 27.03 12.72 -11.30
C LYS A 424 27.45 11.45 -10.54
N GLY A 425 27.40 10.31 -11.22
CA GLY A 425 27.67 8.99 -10.65
C GLY A 425 26.47 8.20 -10.16
N SER A 426 25.25 8.71 -10.34
CA SER A 426 24.02 7.93 -10.25
C SER A 426 23.95 6.86 -11.34
N TYR A 427 23.04 5.89 -11.20
CA TYR A 427 22.78 4.90 -12.24
C TYR A 427 22.23 5.55 -13.52
N VAL A 428 21.39 6.58 -13.39
CA VAL A 428 20.85 7.32 -14.53
C VAL A 428 21.94 8.06 -15.30
N ASP A 429 22.84 8.77 -14.59
CA ASP A 429 24.02 9.41 -15.20
C ASP A 429 24.92 8.39 -15.90
N PHE A 430 25.07 7.19 -15.34
CA PHE A 430 25.81 6.11 -15.97
C PHE A 430 25.15 5.62 -17.27
N ILE A 431 23.83 5.37 -17.29
CA ILE A 431 23.14 4.95 -18.52
C ILE A 431 23.27 6.01 -19.62
N GLU A 432 23.08 7.29 -19.27
CA GLU A 432 23.09 8.41 -20.21
C GLU A 432 24.48 8.69 -20.80
N SER A 433 25.54 8.49 -20.02
CA SER A 433 26.91 8.86 -20.39
C SER A 433 27.81 7.69 -20.83
N ALA A 434 27.53 6.46 -20.41
CA ALA A 434 28.41 5.32 -20.64
C ALA A 434 28.22 4.69 -22.04
N ALA A 435 29.36 4.33 -22.66
CA ALA A 435 29.38 3.44 -23.82
C ALA A 435 29.07 1.98 -23.40
N ILE A 436 28.45 1.20 -24.28
CA ILE A 436 28.13 -0.22 -24.06
C ILE A 436 29.38 -1.04 -23.74
N THR A 437 30.51 -0.70 -24.36
CA THR A 437 31.77 -1.42 -24.18
C THR A 437 32.88 -0.51 -23.68
N LEU A 438 33.69 -1.01 -22.76
CA LEU A 438 34.92 -0.36 -22.30
C LEU A 438 36.05 -0.52 -23.34
N PRO A 439 37.09 0.34 -23.28
CA PRO A 439 38.33 0.11 -24.04
C PRO A 439 38.89 -1.28 -23.72
N GLY A 440 38.97 -2.15 -24.74
CA GLY A 440 39.29 -3.57 -24.57
C GLY A 440 38.10 -4.54 -24.79
N GLY A 441 36.94 -4.02 -25.19
CA GLY A 441 35.83 -4.83 -25.73
C GLY A 441 34.93 -5.50 -24.69
N LYS A 442 35.22 -5.35 -23.39
CA LYS A 442 34.37 -5.85 -22.29
C LYS A 442 33.10 -5.01 -22.16
N LEU A 443 32.00 -5.65 -21.75
CA LEU A 443 30.74 -4.96 -21.44
C LEU A 443 30.95 -4.02 -20.26
N ASN A 444 30.39 -2.81 -20.37
CA ASN A 444 30.45 -1.81 -19.32
C ASN A 444 29.26 -1.99 -18.38
N LEU A 445 29.52 -2.32 -17.12
CA LEU A 445 28.49 -2.54 -16.10
C LEU A 445 28.67 -1.54 -14.95
N TYR A 446 27.56 -1.03 -14.44
CA TYR A 446 27.56 -0.16 -13.28
C TYR A 446 28.06 -0.93 -12.06
N THR A 447 29.21 -0.47 -11.55
CA THR A 447 29.92 -1.05 -10.40
C THR A 447 30.27 0.01 -9.36
N ARG A 448 29.88 1.28 -9.55
CA ARG A 448 30.40 2.43 -8.77
C ARG A 448 30.11 2.33 -7.27
N TRP A 449 29.10 1.57 -6.87
CA TRP A 449 28.84 1.21 -5.48
C TRP A 449 29.99 0.40 -4.83
N ILE A 450 30.63 -0.50 -5.59
CA ILE A 450 31.83 -1.26 -5.21
C ILE A 450 33.06 -0.33 -5.08
N SER A 451 33.10 0.77 -5.85
CA SER A 451 34.18 1.76 -5.75
C SER A 451 34.10 2.60 -4.47
N TRP A 452 32.89 2.86 -3.95
CA TRP A 452 32.71 3.56 -2.67
C TRP A 452 33.13 2.68 -1.50
N SER A 453 32.78 1.38 -1.48
CA SER A 453 33.26 0.45 -0.43
C SER A 453 34.78 0.23 -0.49
N ARG A 454 35.37 0.16 -1.69
CA ARG A 454 36.83 0.12 -1.88
C ARG A 454 37.53 1.42 -1.51
N SER A 455 36.92 2.58 -1.77
CA SER A 455 37.48 3.88 -1.41
C SER A 455 37.36 4.16 0.08
N SER A 456 36.29 3.73 0.75
CA SER A 456 36.18 3.77 2.22
C SER A 456 37.17 2.80 2.88
N ALA A 457 37.36 1.60 2.32
CA ALA A 457 38.39 0.66 2.79
C ALA A 457 39.84 1.12 2.51
N ALA A 458 40.06 1.91 1.45
CA ALA A 458 41.36 2.48 1.10
C ALA A 458 41.64 3.82 1.83
N SER A 459 40.61 4.62 2.10
CA SER A 459 40.64 5.83 2.91
C SER A 459 40.91 5.51 4.38
N CYS A 460 40.39 4.40 4.90
CA CYS A 460 40.79 3.90 6.23
C CYS A 460 42.25 3.43 6.30
N ARG A 461 42.93 3.20 5.16
CA ARG A 461 44.37 2.86 5.10
C ARG A 461 45.28 4.06 4.84
N SER A 462 44.73 5.20 4.43
CA SER A 462 45.49 6.41 4.09
C SER A 462 44.94 7.60 4.86
N GLY A 463 45.35 7.71 6.13
CA GLY A 463 44.89 8.76 7.03
C GLY A 463 45.27 10.15 6.53
N THR A 464 44.26 10.98 6.22
CA THR A 464 44.35 12.43 6.16
C THR A 464 42.99 13.05 6.53
N ARG A 465 43.01 14.02 7.44
CA ARG A 465 41.88 14.70 8.12
C ARG A 465 40.99 15.50 7.12
N THR A 466 39.78 16.00 7.39
CA THR A 466 39.27 16.78 8.54
C THR A 466 37.78 17.05 8.29
N CYS A 467 36.90 17.02 9.31
CA CYS A 467 35.69 17.85 9.35
C CYS A 467 35.24 18.06 10.81
N ALA A 468 34.92 19.31 11.12
CA ALA A 468 34.69 19.87 12.44
C ALA A 468 33.19 19.98 12.77
N SER A 469 32.92 20.14 14.08
CA SER A 469 31.69 20.65 14.73
C SER A 469 30.40 19.82 14.57
N GLY A 470 29.57 19.59 15.59
CA GLY A 470 29.53 20.02 16.98
C GLY A 470 28.15 19.71 17.58
N SER A 471 28.10 19.59 18.92
CA SER A 471 26.90 19.51 19.81
C SER A 471 26.05 18.22 19.71
N GLY A 472 25.60 17.55 20.77
CA GLY A 472 25.65 17.77 22.22
C GLY A 472 24.74 16.74 22.94
N SER A 473 24.91 16.62 24.26
CA SER A 473 24.04 15.94 25.27
C SER A 473 24.01 14.40 25.40
N SER A 474 24.94 13.89 26.23
CA SER A 474 24.75 13.13 27.49
C SER A 474 23.45 12.33 27.74
N LEU A 475 23.59 11.01 27.99
CA LEU A 475 23.15 10.35 29.24
C LEU A 475 23.71 8.92 29.35
N ALA A 476 24.29 8.61 30.50
CA ALA A 476 24.89 7.32 30.86
C ALA A 476 23.86 6.38 31.52
N VAL A 477 24.13 5.06 31.55
CA VAL A 477 24.16 4.18 32.76
C VAL A 477 24.02 2.68 32.43
N THR A 478 25.07 1.93 32.84
CA THR A 478 25.21 0.53 33.31
C THR A 478 24.65 -0.71 32.56
N THR A 479 25.56 -1.68 32.36
CA THR A 479 25.34 -3.14 32.24
C THR A 479 25.63 -3.85 33.58
N PRO A 480 25.06 -5.04 33.86
CA PRO A 480 25.85 -6.27 33.69
C PRO A 480 25.11 -7.56 33.22
N ALA A 481 25.83 -8.32 32.39
CA ALA A 481 25.98 -9.79 32.25
C ALA A 481 24.82 -10.80 32.50
N SER A 482 24.52 -11.62 31.47
CA SER A 482 24.59 -13.11 31.51
C SER A 482 24.42 -13.73 30.10
N MET A 483 25.14 -14.84 29.85
CA MET A 483 25.33 -15.64 28.61
C MET A 483 24.07 -16.46 28.17
N PRO A 484 24.01 -17.20 27.00
CA PRO A 484 25.10 -17.72 26.14
C PRO A 484 24.94 -17.67 24.59
N CYS A 485 26.10 -17.67 23.93
CA CYS A 485 26.44 -18.43 22.70
C CYS A 485 25.59 -18.34 21.41
N GLU A 486 25.37 -17.14 20.86
CA GLU A 486 25.08 -16.99 19.42
C GLU A 486 25.64 -15.69 18.79
N ARG A 487 26.34 -14.87 19.58
CA ARG A 487 26.81 -13.52 19.20
C ARG A 487 28.27 -13.42 18.73
N ARG A 488 28.98 -14.53 18.53
CA ARG A 488 30.42 -14.46 18.19
C ARG A 488 30.77 -14.05 16.75
N LEU A 489 29.80 -13.94 15.84
CA LEU A 489 30.02 -13.35 14.51
C LEU A 489 29.60 -11.86 14.42
N LYS A 490 28.83 -11.34 15.38
CA LYS A 490 28.38 -9.95 15.40
C LYS A 490 29.30 -8.99 16.19
N ALA A 491 30.28 -9.51 16.93
CA ALA A 491 31.14 -8.71 17.81
C ALA A 491 32.45 -8.19 17.15
N SER A 492 32.96 -8.82 16.08
CA SER A 492 34.27 -8.41 15.53
C SER A 492 34.23 -7.08 14.76
N TRP A 493 33.06 -6.66 14.28
CA TRP A 493 32.89 -5.38 13.60
C TRP A 493 32.66 -4.20 14.56
N TRP A 494 32.08 -4.44 15.73
CA TRP A 494 31.76 -3.38 16.71
C TRP A 494 32.91 -3.07 17.68
N ASP A 495 33.72 -4.07 18.07
CA ASP A 495 34.84 -3.84 19.00
C ASP A 495 36.05 -3.15 18.33
N SER A 496 36.17 -3.24 17.00
CA SER A 496 37.23 -2.52 16.26
C SER A 496 36.95 -1.02 16.11
N TRP A 497 35.70 -0.57 16.33
CA TRP A 497 35.31 0.84 16.21
C TRP A 497 35.36 1.62 17.53
N ARG A 498 35.42 0.96 18.69
CA ARG A 498 35.31 1.60 20.01
C ARG A 498 36.61 1.91 20.74
N MET A 499 37.77 1.42 20.27
CA MET A 499 39.05 1.54 21.00
C MET A 499 40.01 2.62 20.48
N SER A 500 39.54 3.60 19.69
CA SER A 500 40.43 4.65 19.15
C SER A 500 39.82 6.05 19.16
N ALA A 501 39.06 6.38 20.20
CA ALA A 501 38.67 7.76 20.49
C ALA A 501 38.57 8.02 22.00
N SER A 502 39.73 8.10 22.67
CA SER A 502 39.85 8.78 23.98
C SER A 502 41.28 9.30 24.19
N GLY A 503 41.43 10.63 24.16
CA GLY A 503 42.39 11.37 24.98
C GLY A 503 43.79 11.59 24.42
N PHE A 504 43.98 12.67 23.67
CA PHE A 504 45.27 13.36 23.54
C PHE A 504 45.50 14.22 24.79
N SER A 505 46.68 14.15 25.40
CA SER A 505 47.16 15.09 26.42
C SER A 505 48.56 15.60 26.07
N GLY A 506 48.63 16.90 25.73
CA GLY A 506 49.75 17.77 26.09
C GLY A 506 50.91 17.93 25.09
N PRO A 507 51.63 19.08 25.13
CA PRO A 507 52.07 19.78 23.93
C PRO A 507 53.59 19.86 23.74
N SER A 508 54.03 20.02 22.49
CA SER A 508 55.08 20.94 22.01
C SER A 508 55.03 20.97 20.49
#